data_AF-A0A419SM49-F1
#
_entry.id   AF-A0A419SM49-F1
#
_cell.length_a   1.000
_cell.length_b   1.000
_cell.length_c   1.000
_cell.angle_alpha   90.00
_cell.angle_beta   90.00
_cell.angle_gamma   90.00
#
_symmetry.space_group_name_H-M   'P 1'
#
loop_
_entity.id
_entity.type
_entity.pdbx_description
1 polymer ?
#
loop_
_entity_poly.entity_id
_entity_poly.type
_entity_poly.pdbx_seq_one_letter_code
_entity_poly.pdbx_strand_id
1 'polypeptide(L)'
;MGTAANAGGGLTFALGGLIAAFVIDWYVGDPRRLPHPVVGIGKMIVAVEKGLRALVTSPRMLKWAGVGLVVVIVGGSYALVWGLLWAAAYFGHQLFAWLVAVWLISTTMATKGLSDGGMDIYRKLAAGDLVSSRAALAMVVGRDTDRLDEAEISRGAVETVAENIVDAIISPLFYAALGGAPLAMAYRAVNTLDSMVGYKNERYEHFGWAAARFDDLANYVPARLTGMLLVAVCYAFGWNGQACLRVMRRDAGLHPSPNSGITEAGVAGALGIALGGTNFYQGIPSQRAKMGDPLRPIKAEDILKTVRIMKLVALAGLVMCVLLALIVHLVV
;
A
#
# COMPACT_ATOMS: atom_id res chain seq x y z
N MET A 1 -10.42 38.97 -19.51
CA MET A 1 -10.58 37.74 -20.31
C MET A 1 -9.37 36.84 -20.07
N GLY A 2 -9.45 35.86 -19.15
CA GLY A 2 -8.27 35.04 -18.82
C GLY A 2 -8.47 33.92 -17.80
N THR A 3 -9.71 33.58 -17.41
CA THR A 3 -9.96 32.65 -16.30
C THR A 3 -10.33 31.22 -16.71
N ALA A 4 -10.90 31.01 -17.91
CA ALA A 4 -11.27 29.66 -18.37
C ALA A 4 -10.10 28.88 -19.00
N ALA A 5 -9.19 29.55 -19.71
CA ALA A 5 -8.06 28.90 -20.39
C ALA A 5 -6.95 28.44 -19.42
N ASN A 6 -6.74 29.15 -18.30
CA ASN A 6 -5.76 28.78 -17.27
C ASN A 6 -6.24 27.65 -16.34
N ALA A 7 -7.55 27.57 -16.07
CA ALA A 7 -8.12 26.48 -15.28
C ALA A 7 -8.09 25.14 -16.04
N GLY A 8 -8.37 25.16 -17.36
CA GLY A 8 -8.27 23.99 -18.23
C GLY A 8 -6.85 23.42 -18.35
N GLY A 9 -5.84 24.29 -18.33
CA GLY A 9 -4.43 23.90 -18.24
C GLY A 9 -4.14 23.15 -16.95
N GLY A 10 -4.42 23.76 -15.79
CA GLY A 10 -4.15 23.15 -14.47
C GLY A 10 -4.77 21.77 -14.30
N LEU A 11 -6.04 21.60 -14.72
CA LEU A 11 -6.74 20.32 -14.67
C LEU A 11 -6.09 19.26 -15.57
N THR A 12 -5.76 19.63 -16.81
CA THR A 12 -5.12 18.71 -17.76
C THR A 12 -3.74 18.26 -17.26
N PHE A 13 -2.97 19.18 -16.67
CA PHE A 13 -1.70 18.86 -16.02
C PHE A 13 -1.90 17.93 -14.80
N ALA A 14 -2.89 18.19 -13.93
CA ALA A 14 -3.14 17.33 -12.77
C ALA A 14 -3.53 15.89 -13.17
N LEU A 15 -4.51 15.75 -14.06
CA LEU A 15 -4.98 14.44 -14.54
C LEU A 15 -3.91 13.71 -15.34
N GLY A 16 -3.27 14.42 -16.28
CA GLY A 16 -2.16 13.88 -17.05
C GLY A 16 -1.01 13.43 -16.15
N GLY A 17 -0.76 14.15 -15.06
CA GLY A 17 0.28 13.81 -14.10
C GLY A 17 -0.01 12.53 -13.33
N LEU A 18 -1.25 12.35 -12.85
CA LEU A 18 -1.69 11.14 -12.17
C LEU A 18 -1.58 9.91 -13.09
N ILE A 19 -2.06 10.03 -14.33
CA ILE A 19 -2.00 8.95 -15.33
C ILE A 19 -0.54 8.64 -15.68
N ALA A 20 0.28 9.67 -15.94
CA ALA A 20 1.69 9.48 -16.27
C ALA A 20 2.44 8.78 -15.13
N ALA A 21 2.21 9.18 -13.88
CA ALA A 21 2.84 8.56 -12.72
C ALA A 21 2.45 7.08 -12.57
N PHE A 22 1.17 6.74 -12.75
CA PHE A 22 0.71 5.36 -12.72
C PHE A 22 1.31 4.52 -13.85
N VAL A 23 1.37 5.05 -15.07
CA VAL A 23 2.00 4.38 -16.22
C VAL A 23 3.49 4.16 -15.97
N ILE A 24 4.18 5.13 -15.38
CA ILE A 24 5.59 4.98 -15.00
C ILE A 24 5.75 3.86 -13.98
N ASP A 25 4.98 3.85 -12.88
CA ASP A 25 5.04 2.74 -11.92
C ASP A 25 4.72 1.39 -12.59
N TRP A 26 3.69 1.33 -13.43
CA TRP A 26 3.26 0.10 -14.11
C TRP A 26 4.35 -0.56 -14.96
N TYR A 27 5.17 0.23 -15.67
CA TYR A 27 6.19 -0.29 -16.58
C TYR A 27 7.61 -0.24 -16.02
N VAL A 28 7.96 0.81 -15.29
CA VAL A 28 9.30 1.06 -14.76
C VAL A 28 9.42 0.55 -13.32
N GLY A 29 8.41 0.81 -12.48
CA GLY A 29 8.42 0.47 -11.06
C GLY A 29 9.44 1.30 -10.30
N ASP A 30 10.18 0.67 -9.38
CA ASP A 30 11.22 1.32 -8.56
C ASP A 30 12.64 0.90 -9.01
N PRO A 31 13.34 1.69 -9.84
CA PRO A 31 14.68 1.37 -10.29
C PRO A 31 15.68 1.49 -9.15
N ARG A 32 16.31 0.37 -8.77
CA ARG A 32 17.31 0.29 -7.67
C ARG A 32 18.47 1.30 -7.72
N ARG A 33 18.74 1.89 -8.88
CA ARG A 33 19.83 2.87 -9.09
C ARG A 33 19.43 4.31 -8.77
N LEU A 34 18.13 4.60 -8.69
CA LEU A 34 17.63 5.94 -8.42
C LEU A 34 17.42 6.14 -6.92
N PRO A 35 17.67 7.35 -6.39
CA PRO A 35 17.33 7.66 -5.02
C PRO A 35 15.81 7.59 -4.84
N HIS A 36 15.35 6.74 -3.91
CA HIS A 36 13.93 6.57 -3.64
C HIS A 36 13.50 7.39 -2.40
N PRO A 37 12.51 8.31 -2.50
CA PRO A 37 12.08 9.15 -1.39
C PRO A 37 11.74 8.38 -0.11
N VAL A 38 11.14 7.20 -0.26
CA VAL A 38 10.77 6.33 0.88
C VAL A 38 12.00 5.86 1.68
N VAL A 39 13.16 5.66 1.04
CA VAL A 39 14.41 5.33 1.75
C VAL A 39 14.86 6.52 2.60
N GLY A 40 14.69 7.75 2.09
CA GLY A 40 14.93 8.97 2.84
C GLY A 40 14.01 9.07 4.05
N ILE A 41 12.70 8.84 3.86
CA ILE A 41 11.71 8.80 4.95
C ILE A 41 12.12 7.78 6.01
N GLY A 42 12.46 6.55 5.62
CA GLY A 42 12.89 5.51 6.56
C GLY A 42 14.13 5.90 7.38
N LYS A 43 15.14 6.52 6.75
CA LYS A 43 16.31 7.06 7.46
C LYS A 43 15.93 8.15 8.46
N MET A 44 15.01 9.04 8.09
CA MET A 44 14.51 10.08 8.97
C MET A 44 13.72 9.50 10.15
N ILE A 45 12.90 8.48 9.92
CA ILE A 45 12.18 7.76 10.99
C ILE A 45 13.17 7.23 12.03
N VAL A 46 14.22 6.52 11.59
CA VAL A 46 15.24 5.97 12.49
C VAL A 46 15.97 7.08 13.27
N ALA A 47 16.34 8.17 12.60
CA ALA A 47 17.05 9.28 13.24
C ALA A 47 16.17 9.99 14.30
N VAL A 48 14.91 10.28 13.96
CA VAL A 48 13.98 10.95 14.86
C VAL A 48 13.55 10.03 16.00
N GLU A 49 13.30 8.74 15.74
CA GLU A 49 13.02 7.73 16.78
C GLU A 49 14.14 7.70 17.81
N LYS A 50 15.40 7.63 17.36
CA LYS A 50 16.57 7.57 18.24
C LYS A 50 16.64 8.81 19.15
N GLY A 51 16.41 10.00 18.58
CA GLY A 51 16.38 11.25 19.34
C GLY A 51 15.26 11.30 20.37
N LEU A 52 14.03 10.95 19.95
CA LEU A 52 12.86 10.98 20.84
C LEU A 52 12.97 9.96 21.98
N ARG A 53 13.44 8.74 21.70
CA ARG A 53 13.61 7.70 22.72
C ARG A 53 14.71 8.01 23.72
N ALA A 54 15.72 8.80 23.37
CA ALA A 54 16.74 9.24 24.31
C ALA A 54 16.18 10.19 25.39
N LEU A 55 15.04 10.82 25.13
CA LEU A 55 14.43 11.83 26.01
C LEU A 55 13.31 11.28 26.90
N VAL A 56 12.84 10.05 26.64
CA VAL A 56 11.63 9.52 27.28
C VAL A 56 11.77 8.06 27.69
N THR A 57 11.33 7.73 28.90
CA THR A 57 11.36 6.36 29.43
C THR A 57 10.00 5.87 29.91
N SER A 58 9.05 6.77 30.24
CA SER A 58 7.73 6.35 30.73
C SER A 58 6.77 5.97 29.59
N PRO A 59 5.87 4.98 29.79
CA PRO A 59 4.87 4.57 28.80
C PRO A 59 4.03 5.72 28.22
N ARG A 60 3.60 6.66 29.07
CA ARG A 60 2.80 7.82 28.65
C ARG A 60 3.61 8.78 27.77
N MET A 61 4.87 9.03 28.12
CA MET A 61 5.75 9.87 27.31
C MET A 61 6.14 9.19 25.99
N LEU A 62 6.29 7.86 25.98
CA LEU A 62 6.51 7.09 24.75
C LEU A 62 5.35 7.24 23.76
N LYS A 63 4.09 7.24 24.23
CA LYS A 63 2.93 7.51 23.37
C LYS A 63 2.99 8.90 22.74
N TRP A 64 3.26 9.94 23.53
CA TRP A 64 3.37 11.31 23.02
C TRP A 64 4.57 11.50 22.08
N ALA A 65 5.70 10.85 22.38
CA ALA A 65 6.85 10.82 21.48
C ALA A 65 6.48 10.16 20.15
N GLY A 66 5.71 9.07 20.16
CA GLY A 66 5.14 8.44 18.97
C GLY A 66 4.27 9.39 18.15
N VAL A 67 3.40 10.18 18.80
CA VAL A 67 2.60 11.22 18.12
C VAL A 67 3.52 12.28 17.49
N GLY A 68 4.54 12.73 18.22
CA GLY A 68 5.55 13.67 17.70
C GLY A 68 6.27 13.13 16.47
N LEU A 69 6.65 11.84 16.47
CA LEU A 69 7.25 11.18 15.32
C LEU A 69 6.32 11.24 14.10
N VAL A 70 5.04 10.89 14.26
CA VAL A 70 4.05 10.96 13.17
C VAL A 70 3.94 12.39 12.62
N VAL A 71 3.78 13.39 13.49
CA VAL A 71 3.65 14.80 13.07
C VAL A 71 4.88 15.27 12.30
N VAL A 72 6.08 15.00 12.81
CA VAL A 72 7.34 15.42 12.20
C VAL A 72 7.54 14.74 10.84
N ILE A 73 7.33 13.43 10.76
CA ILE A 73 7.61 12.66 9.54
C ILE A 73 6.55 12.91 8.47
N VAL A 74 5.26 12.85 8.82
CA VAL A 74 4.17 13.06 7.85
C VAL A 74 4.10 14.54 7.44
N GLY A 75 4.08 15.45 8.41
CA GLY A 75 4.03 16.89 8.16
C GLY A 75 5.29 17.38 7.46
N GLY A 76 6.46 16.89 7.85
CA GLY A 76 7.74 17.18 7.19
C GLY A 76 7.80 16.67 5.75
N SER A 77 7.30 15.46 5.49
CA SER A 77 7.24 14.92 4.12
C SER A 77 6.31 15.74 3.22
N TYR A 78 5.13 16.11 3.73
CA TYR A 78 4.20 17.00 3.03
C TYR A 78 4.84 18.36 2.73
N ALA A 79 5.37 19.03 3.77
CA ALA A 79 5.93 20.37 3.65
C ALA A 79 7.15 20.42 2.74
N LEU A 80 8.02 19.40 2.80
CA LEU A 80 9.19 19.28 1.93
C LEU A 80 8.78 19.15 0.46
N VAL A 81 7.84 18.26 0.15
CA VAL A 81 7.39 18.05 -1.24
C VAL A 81 6.63 19.27 -1.75
N TRP A 82 5.77 19.86 -0.93
CA TRP A 82 5.06 21.09 -1.27
C TRP A 82 6.05 22.24 -1.55
N GLY A 83 7.02 22.45 -0.67
CA GLY A 83 8.05 23.48 -0.84
C GLY A 83 8.94 23.24 -2.06
N LEU A 84 9.29 21.98 -2.34
CA LEU A 84 10.05 21.59 -3.53
C LEU A 84 9.28 21.93 -4.81
N LEU A 85 7.99 21.59 -4.87
CA LEU A 85 7.16 21.89 -6.04
C LEU A 85 6.89 23.38 -6.18
N TRP A 86 6.67 24.09 -5.08
CA TRP A 86 6.55 25.55 -5.07
C TRP A 86 7.82 26.21 -5.62
N ALA A 87 9.00 25.80 -5.14
CA ALA A 87 10.27 26.31 -5.63
C ALA A 87 10.51 25.95 -7.10
N ALA A 88 10.18 24.72 -7.52
CA ALA A 88 10.30 24.29 -8.91
C ALA A 88 9.38 25.08 -9.85
N ALA A 89 8.19 25.47 -9.40
CA ALA A 89 7.26 26.29 -10.15
C ALA A 89 7.64 27.77 -10.16
N TYR A 90 8.21 28.28 -9.06
CA TYR A 90 8.59 29.68 -8.90
C TYR A 90 9.90 30.03 -9.60
N PHE A 91 10.94 29.20 -9.42
CA PHE A 91 12.27 29.43 -10.01
C PHE A 91 12.48 28.69 -11.34
N GLY A 92 11.64 27.69 -11.64
CA GLY A 92 11.72 26.88 -12.85
C GLY A 92 10.55 27.12 -13.80
N HIS A 93 10.33 26.14 -14.68
CA HIS A 93 9.22 26.12 -15.63
C HIS A 93 8.08 25.24 -15.09
N GLN A 94 6.82 25.56 -15.40
CA GLN A 94 5.65 24.77 -14.97
C GLN A 94 5.77 23.28 -15.37
N LEU A 95 6.31 23.01 -16.56
CA LEU A 95 6.60 21.65 -17.02
C LEU A 95 7.60 20.92 -16.11
N PHE A 96 8.62 21.61 -15.59
CA PHE A 96 9.60 21.00 -14.70
C PHE A 96 8.97 20.64 -13.35
N ALA A 97 8.19 21.55 -12.75
CA ALA A 97 7.43 21.26 -11.53
C ALA A 97 6.47 20.07 -11.74
N TRP A 98 5.82 19.99 -12.90
CA TRP A 98 4.96 18.87 -13.26
C TRP A 98 5.75 17.54 -13.36
N LEU A 99 6.90 17.52 -14.04
CA LEU A 99 7.74 16.32 -14.15
C LEU A 99 8.22 15.83 -12.78
N VAL A 100 8.61 16.75 -11.89
CA VAL A 100 8.99 16.43 -10.51
C VAL A 100 7.81 15.83 -9.75
N ALA A 101 6.61 16.41 -9.90
CA ALA A 101 5.39 15.88 -9.26
C ALA A 101 5.04 14.47 -9.76
N VAL A 102 5.13 14.23 -11.08
CA VAL A 102 4.90 12.91 -11.69
C VAL A 102 5.89 11.88 -11.15
N TRP A 103 7.17 12.23 -11.11
CA TRP A 103 8.19 11.34 -10.56
C TRP A 103 7.91 11.02 -9.08
N LEU A 104 7.63 12.03 -8.25
CA LEU A 104 7.32 11.83 -6.83
C LEU A 104 6.07 10.96 -6.63
N ILE A 105 4.99 11.18 -7.37
CA ILE A 105 3.79 10.33 -7.29
C ILE A 105 4.13 8.89 -7.72
N SER A 106 4.92 8.71 -8.78
CA SER A 106 5.28 7.36 -9.22
C SER A 106 6.01 6.56 -8.14
N THR A 107 6.83 7.23 -7.30
CA THR A 107 7.56 6.61 -6.17
C THR A 107 6.69 6.27 -4.95
N THR A 108 5.43 6.71 -4.90
CA THR A 108 4.53 6.34 -3.78
C THR A 108 3.73 5.07 -4.06
N MET A 109 3.66 4.64 -5.33
CA MET A 109 2.98 3.43 -5.77
C MET A 109 3.98 2.27 -5.91
N ALA A 110 3.49 1.03 -5.85
CA ALA A 110 4.31 -0.15 -6.09
C ALA A 110 3.55 -1.23 -6.88
N THR A 111 2.74 -0.86 -7.87
CA THR A 111 1.93 -1.80 -8.67
C THR A 111 2.82 -2.82 -9.38
N LYS A 112 3.90 -2.35 -10.02
CA LYS A 112 4.86 -3.23 -10.68
C LYS A 112 5.69 -4.02 -9.67
N GLY A 113 6.18 -3.36 -8.61
CA GLY A 113 6.98 -4.01 -7.57
C GLY A 113 6.24 -5.18 -6.92
N LEU A 114 4.97 -4.97 -6.56
CA LEU A 114 4.10 -5.99 -5.97
C LEU A 114 3.80 -7.13 -6.96
N SER A 115 3.52 -6.79 -8.22
CA SER A 115 3.37 -7.78 -9.29
C SER A 115 4.63 -8.62 -9.48
N ASP A 116 5.80 -7.98 -9.53
CA ASP A 116 7.07 -8.67 -9.80
C ASP A 116 7.45 -9.56 -8.62
N GLY A 117 7.25 -9.10 -7.38
CA GLY A 117 7.45 -9.91 -6.17
C GLY A 117 6.56 -11.15 -6.13
N GLY A 118 5.26 -11.01 -6.37
CA GLY A 118 4.34 -12.14 -6.45
C GLY A 118 4.69 -13.11 -7.59
N MET A 119 5.02 -12.59 -8.77
CA MET A 119 5.37 -13.41 -9.93
C MET A 119 6.72 -14.13 -9.77
N ASP A 120 7.68 -13.55 -9.07
CA ASP A 120 8.95 -14.21 -8.74
C ASP A 120 8.72 -15.44 -7.86
N ILE A 121 7.91 -15.31 -6.80
CA ILE A 121 7.52 -16.44 -5.94
C ILE A 121 6.78 -17.51 -6.76
N TYR A 122 5.80 -17.11 -7.58
CA TYR A 122 5.04 -18.04 -8.42
C TYR A 122 5.94 -18.84 -9.36
N ARG A 123 6.87 -18.17 -10.08
CA ARG A 123 7.75 -18.85 -11.04
C ARG A 123 8.65 -19.89 -10.36
N LYS A 124 9.16 -19.58 -9.17
CA LYS A 124 10.01 -20.49 -8.40
C LYS A 124 9.21 -21.69 -7.87
N LEU A 125 7.99 -21.47 -7.39
CA LEU A 125 7.08 -22.55 -6.99
C LEU A 125 6.69 -23.44 -8.17
N ALA A 126 6.33 -22.84 -9.30
CA ALA A 126 5.98 -23.56 -10.52
C ALA A 126 7.15 -24.42 -11.07
N ALA A 127 8.39 -24.05 -10.75
CA ALA A 127 9.58 -24.83 -11.07
C ALA A 127 9.92 -25.92 -10.02
N GLY A 128 9.15 -26.04 -8.93
CA GLY A 128 9.40 -26.97 -7.84
C GLY A 128 10.55 -26.56 -6.89
N ASP A 129 11.07 -25.34 -7.00
CA ASP A 129 12.18 -24.85 -6.17
C ASP A 129 11.67 -24.21 -4.87
N LEU A 130 11.39 -25.04 -3.88
CA LEU A 130 10.91 -24.57 -2.57
C LEU A 130 11.93 -23.70 -1.83
N VAL A 131 13.23 -23.96 -1.98
CA VAL A 131 14.28 -23.20 -1.28
C VAL A 131 14.30 -21.75 -1.78
N SER A 132 14.36 -21.56 -3.09
CA SER A 132 14.32 -20.21 -3.68
C SER A 132 12.96 -19.55 -3.46
N SER A 133 11.87 -20.31 -3.43
CA SER A 133 10.53 -19.78 -3.18
C SER A 133 10.38 -19.22 -1.76
N ARG A 134 10.92 -19.91 -0.74
CA ARG A 134 10.97 -19.41 0.65
C ARG A 134 11.81 -18.13 0.74
N ALA A 135 12.99 -18.13 0.14
CA ALA A 135 13.85 -16.96 0.09
C ALA A 135 13.16 -15.76 -0.59
N ALA A 136 12.44 -16.00 -1.69
CA ALA A 136 11.67 -14.96 -2.37
C ALA A 136 10.53 -14.42 -1.50
N LEU A 137 9.78 -15.31 -0.83
CA LEU A 137 8.72 -14.91 0.08
C LEU A 137 9.25 -14.10 1.27
N ALA A 138 10.39 -14.49 1.84
CA ALA A 138 11.03 -13.80 2.97
C ALA A 138 11.37 -12.33 2.67
N MET A 139 11.54 -11.97 1.39
CA MET A 139 11.79 -10.58 0.98
C MET A 139 10.55 -9.70 1.06
N VAL A 140 9.35 -10.28 1.13
CA VAL A 140 8.07 -9.55 1.09
C VAL A 140 7.18 -9.80 2.31
N VAL A 141 7.56 -10.72 3.20
CA VAL A 141 6.84 -11.00 4.46
C VAL A 141 7.75 -10.80 5.67
N GLY A 142 7.16 -10.38 6.79
CA GLY A 142 7.86 -10.28 8.07
C GLY A 142 7.88 -11.57 8.91
N ARG A 143 7.30 -12.67 8.39
CA ARG A 143 7.17 -13.96 9.11
C ARG A 143 8.28 -14.94 8.70
N ASP A 144 8.53 -15.92 9.53
CA ASP A 144 9.49 -16.98 9.25
C ASP A 144 9.03 -17.83 8.06
N THR A 145 9.94 -18.14 7.13
CA THR A 145 9.62 -18.86 5.88
C THR A 145 10.33 -20.20 5.71
N ASP A 146 11.36 -20.49 6.53
CA ASP A 146 12.31 -21.58 6.30
C ASP A 146 11.69 -22.98 6.21
N ARG A 147 10.53 -23.17 6.86
CA ARG A 147 9.84 -24.47 6.97
C ARG A 147 8.51 -24.52 6.22
N LEU A 148 8.16 -23.50 5.43
CA LEU A 148 6.87 -23.46 4.76
C LEU A 148 6.82 -24.45 3.58
N ASP A 149 5.71 -25.16 3.45
CA ASP A 149 5.43 -25.97 2.26
C ASP A 149 4.88 -25.09 1.12
N GLU A 150 4.59 -25.69 -0.04
CA GLU A 150 4.05 -24.98 -1.19
C GLU A 150 2.74 -24.22 -0.89
N ALA A 151 1.85 -24.83 -0.10
CA ALA A 151 0.56 -24.23 0.23
C ALA A 151 0.74 -23.00 1.12
N GLU A 152 1.62 -23.08 2.11
CA GLU A 152 1.94 -22.00 3.03
C GLU A 152 2.73 -20.86 2.37
N ILE A 153 3.59 -21.17 1.40
CA ILE A 153 4.26 -20.17 0.56
C ILE A 153 3.22 -19.46 -0.33
N SER A 154 2.34 -20.23 -0.97
CA SER A 154 1.25 -19.70 -1.80
C SER A 154 0.32 -18.80 -0.98
N ARG A 155 -0.02 -19.23 0.24
CA ARG A 155 -0.84 -18.46 1.17
C ARG A 155 -0.17 -17.13 1.52
N GLY A 156 1.11 -17.16 1.88
CA GLY A 156 1.85 -15.94 2.19
C GLY A 156 1.90 -14.96 1.04
N ALA A 157 2.17 -15.44 -0.17
CA ALA A 157 2.21 -14.59 -1.36
C ALA A 157 0.82 -13.99 -1.68
N VAL A 158 -0.26 -14.79 -1.58
CA VAL A 158 -1.62 -14.30 -1.79
C VAL A 158 -2.02 -13.26 -0.75
N GLU A 159 -1.76 -13.52 0.53
CA GLU A 159 -2.00 -12.58 1.64
C GLU A 159 -1.27 -11.26 1.40
N THR A 160 0.04 -11.30 1.11
CA THR A 160 0.85 -10.11 0.85
C THR A 160 0.35 -9.31 -0.34
N VAL A 161 0.04 -9.96 -1.47
CA VAL A 161 -0.46 -9.24 -2.65
C VAL A 161 -1.84 -8.66 -2.38
N ALA A 162 -2.74 -9.39 -1.71
CA ALA A 162 -4.10 -8.92 -1.42
C ALA A 162 -4.12 -7.76 -0.43
N GLU A 163 -3.39 -7.87 0.69
CA GLU A 163 -3.26 -6.81 1.70
C GLU A 163 -2.74 -5.50 1.07
N ASN A 164 -1.69 -5.59 0.25
CA ASN A 164 -1.02 -4.41 -0.30
C ASN A 164 -1.76 -3.76 -1.49
N ILE A 165 -2.91 -4.27 -1.93
CA ILE A 165 -3.73 -3.58 -2.94
C ILE A 165 -4.12 -2.17 -2.43
N VAL A 166 -4.49 -2.08 -1.16
CA VAL A 166 -4.86 -0.80 -0.54
C VAL A 166 -3.62 0.06 -0.38
N ASP A 167 -2.65 -0.42 0.40
CA ASP A 167 -1.54 0.40 0.90
C ASP A 167 -0.53 0.83 -0.16
N ALA A 168 -0.26 -0.05 -1.12
CA ALA A 168 0.77 0.15 -2.11
C ALA A 168 0.24 0.74 -3.43
N ILE A 169 -1.09 0.80 -3.64
CA ILE A 169 -1.68 1.19 -4.92
C ILE A 169 -2.83 2.18 -4.73
N ILE A 170 -3.94 1.75 -4.12
CA ILE A 170 -5.17 2.55 -4.12
C ILE A 170 -5.05 3.78 -3.23
N SER A 171 -4.47 3.66 -2.04
CA SER A 171 -4.30 4.79 -1.12
C SER A 171 -3.34 5.85 -1.67
N PRO A 172 -2.14 5.51 -2.20
CA PRO A 172 -1.29 6.48 -2.88
C PRO A 172 -2.00 7.20 -4.04
N LEU A 173 -2.74 6.48 -4.88
CA LEU A 173 -3.52 7.05 -5.98
C LEU A 173 -4.62 7.99 -5.49
N PHE A 174 -5.34 7.58 -4.45
CA PHE A 174 -6.43 8.36 -3.85
C PHE A 174 -5.92 9.70 -3.31
N TYR A 175 -4.83 9.66 -2.54
CA TYR A 175 -4.24 10.88 -1.99
C TYR A 175 -3.56 11.75 -3.04
N ALA A 176 -2.99 11.15 -4.11
CA ALA A 176 -2.50 11.89 -5.26
C ALA A 176 -3.64 12.60 -6.01
N ALA A 177 -4.81 11.97 -6.16
CA ALA A 177 -5.98 12.61 -6.77
C ALA A 177 -6.55 13.76 -5.95
N LEU A 178 -6.48 13.68 -4.61
CA LEU A 178 -6.98 14.73 -3.72
C LEU A 178 -6.04 15.94 -3.57
N GLY A 179 -4.73 15.70 -3.49
CA GLY A 179 -3.77 16.74 -3.11
C GLY A 179 -2.43 16.67 -3.83
N GLY A 180 -2.34 15.92 -4.94
CA GLY A 180 -1.13 15.76 -5.74
C GLY A 180 0.01 15.07 -4.99
N ALA A 181 1.24 15.31 -5.46
CA ALA A 181 2.43 14.70 -4.89
C ALA A 181 2.64 14.97 -3.39
N PRO A 182 2.37 16.17 -2.83
CA PRO A 182 2.54 16.41 -1.39
C PRO A 182 1.70 15.47 -0.54
N LEU A 183 0.42 15.30 -0.88
CA LEU A 183 -0.49 14.46 -0.11
C LEU A 183 -0.24 12.97 -0.34
N ALA A 184 0.11 12.56 -1.57
CA ALA A 184 0.54 11.20 -1.87
C ALA A 184 1.80 10.81 -1.07
N MET A 185 2.77 11.72 -0.96
CA MET A 185 4.00 11.47 -0.20
C MET A 185 3.75 11.49 1.31
N ALA A 186 2.87 12.37 1.80
CA ALA A 186 2.44 12.37 3.19
C ALA A 186 1.83 11.00 3.56
N TYR A 187 0.91 10.49 2.74
CA TYR A 187 0.36 9.15 2.91
C TYR A 187 1.46 8.07 2.88
N ARG A 188 2.39 8.14 1.91
CA ARG A 188 3.48 7.16 1.84
C ARG A 188 4.34 7.18 3.10
N ALA A 189 4.53 8.34 3.72
CA ALA A 189 5.20 8.46 5.01
C ALA A 189 4.41 7.81 6.16
N VAL A 190 3.07 7.90 6.15
CA VAL A 190 2.20 7.17 7.09
C VAL A 190 2.41 5.66 6.98
N ASN A 191 2.31 5.11 5.77
CA ASN A 191 2.48 3.68 5.54
C ASN A 191 3.90 3.18 5.89
N THR A 192 4.92 4.01 5.63
CA THR A 192 6.31 3.71 5.99
C THR A 192 6.50 3.70 7.51
N LEU A 193 5.87 4.64 8.24
CA LEU A 193 5.88 4.66 9.69
C LEU A 193 5.27 3.38 10.27
N ASP A 194 4.09 2.98 9.80
CA ASP A 194 3.44 1.76 10.30
C ASP A 194 4.31 0.51 10.04
N SER A 195 4.85 0.39 8.83
CA SER A 195 5.73 -0.73 8.48
C SER A 195 7.03 -0.81 9.30
N MET A 196 7.51 0.31 9.86
CA MET A 196 8.77 0.35 10.62
C MET A 196 8.57 0.32 12.14
N VAL A 197 7.53 0.98 12.65
CA VAL A 197 7.31 1.16 14.08
C VAL A 197 5.92 0.73 14.56
N GLY A 198 5.01 0.30 13.68
CA GLY A 198 3.62 -0.07 14.03
C GLY A 198 3.45 -1.44 14.69
N TYR A 199 4.52 -2.21 14.87
CA TYR A 199 4.47 -3.54 15.45
C TYR A 199 3.97 -3.57 16.89
N LYS A 200 3.15 -4.57 17.23
CA LYS A 200 2.72 -4.86 18.60
C LYS A 200 3.74 -5.75 19.30
N ASN A 201 4.87 -5.17 19.69
CA ASN A 201 5.91 -5.82 20.50
C ASN A 201 6.34 -4.91 21.66
N GLU A 202 7.12 -5.43 22.60
CA GLU A 202 7.57 -4.70 23.79
C GLU A 202 8.23 -3.34 23.46
N ARG A 203 8.93 -3.26 22.32
CA ARG A 203 9.60 -2.02 21.89
C ARG A 203 8.61 -0.97 21.40
N TYR A 204 7.55 -1.36 20.69
CA TYR A 204 6.69 -0.45 19.92
C TYR A 204 5.24 -0.38 20.41
N GLU A 205 4.81 -1.19 21.37
CA GLU A 205 3.43 -1.22 21.87
C GLU A 205 2.89 0.18 22.24
N HIS A 206 3.72 1.01 22.89
CA HIS A 206 3.36 2.38 23.25
C HIS A 206 3.82 3.42 22.25
N PHE A 207 5.06 3.31 21.78
CA PHE A 207 5.67 4.31 20.89
C PHE A 207 5.10 4.26 19.47
N GLY A 208 4.88 3.05 18.94
CA GLY A 208 4.33 2.78 17.62
C GLY A 208 2.82 2.96 17.48
N TRP A 209 2.11 3.03 18.61
CA TRP A 209 0.64 3.06 18.64
C TRP A 209 0.05 4.17 17.76
N ALA A 210 0.65 5.36 17.79
CA ALA A 210 0.16 6.49 17.00
C ALA A 210 0.32 6.26 15.49
N ALA A 211 1.43 5.64 15.06
CA ALA A 211 1.67 5.31 13.67
C ALA A 211 0.64 4.30 13.14
N ALA A 212 0.43 3.20 13.86
CA ALA A 212 -0.54 2.18 13.48
C ALA A 212 -1.98 2.71 13.42
N ARG A 213 -2.37 3.56 14.38
CA ARG A 213 -3.71 4.17 14.37
C ARG A 213 -3.89 5.21 13.28
N PHE A 214 -2.84 5.95 12.94
CA PHE A 214 -2.91 6.94 11.88
C PHE A 214 -2.92 6.28 10.50
N ASP A 215 -2.22 5.17 10.32
CA ASP A 215 -2.33 4.34 9.12
C ASP A 215 -3.74 3.75 8.96
N ASP A 216 -4.28 3.12 10.01
CA ASP A 216 -5.66 2.63 10.03
C ASP A 216 -6.67 3.72 9.62
N LEU A 217 -6.47 4.96 10.08
CA LEU A 217 -7.31 6.09 9.75
C LEU A 217 -7.14 6.53 8.28
N ALA A 218 -5.90 6.69 7.83
CA ALA A 218 -5.60 7.14 6.47
C ALA A 218 -6.08 6.13 5.42
N ASN A 219 -6.02 4.85 5.73
CA ASN A 219 -6.47 3.77 4.85
C ASN A 219 -7.97 3.47 4.94
N TYR A 220 -8.71 4.08 5.89
CA TYR A 220 -10.11 3.74 6.12
C TYR A 220 -10.98 3.90 4.86
N VAL A 221 -11.01 5.11 4.28
CA VAL A 221 -11.80 5.39 3.07
C VAL A 221 -11.26 4.63 1.84
N PRO A 222 -9.95 4.69 1.52
CA PRO A 222 -9.38 3.93 0.40
C PRO A 222 -9.66 2.44 0.45
N ALA A 223 -9.58 1.79 1.62
CA ALA A 223 -9.82 0.35 1.76
C ALA A 223 -11.26 -0.04 1.39
N ARG A 224 -12.25 0.78 1.77
CA ARG A 224 -13.67 0.53 1.47
C ARG A 224 -13.99 0.74 0.00
N LEU A 225 -13.41 1.78 -0.61
CA LEU A 225 -13.45 1.97 -2.07
C LEU A 225 -12.83 0.77 -2.78
N THR A 226 -11.66 0.31 -2.31
CA THR A 226 -10.96 -0.86 -2.85
C THR A 226 -11.81 -2.13 -2.77
N GLY A 227 -12.50 -2.37 -1.64
CA GLY A 227 -13.42 -3.50 -1.50
C GLY A 227 -14.55 -3.49 -2.54
N MET A 228 -15.12 -2.33 -2.83
CA MET A 228 -16.14 -2.18 -3.87
C MET A 228 -15.58 -2.44 -5.28
N LEU A 229 -14.40 -1.90 -5.58
CA LEU A 229 -13.71 -2.14 -6.85
C LEU A 229 -13.36 -3.61 -7.02
N LEU A 230 -12.88 -4.27 -5.97
CA LEU A 230 -12.55 -5.69 -5.95
C LEU A 230 -13.77 -6.55 -6.30
N VAL A 231 -14.92 -6.29 -5.67
CA VAL A 231 -16.17 -7.00 -5.97
C VAL A 231 -16.59 -6.76 -7.42
N ALA A 232 -16.55 -5.53 -7.91
CA ALA A 232 -16.91 -5.19 -9.28
C ALA A 232 -16.00 -5.88 -10.32
N VAL A 233 -14.68 -5.87 -10.08
CA VAL A 233 -13.68 -6.56 -10.91
C VAL A 233 -13.95 -8.07 -10.92
N CYS A 234 -14.25 -8.66 -9.78
CA CYS A 234 -14.56 -10.09 -9.70
C CYS A 234 -15.78 -10.45 -10.58
N TYR A 235 -16.86 -9.65 -10.53
CA TYR A 235 -18.01 -9.85 -11.43
C TYR A 235 -17.67 -9.67 -12.90
N ALA A 236 -16.95 -8.59 -13.24
CA ALA A 236 -16.69 -8.23 -14.63
C ALA A 236 -15.76 -9.21 -15.37
N PHE A 237 -14.86 -9.89 -14.64
CA PHE A 237 -13.80 -10.72 -15.23
C PHE A 237 -13.94 -12.22 -14.92
N GLY A 238 -15.13 -12.65 -14.49
CA GLY A 238 -15.48 -14.08 -14.38
C GLY A 238 -15.00 -14.79 -13.10
N TRP A 239 -14.60 -14.04 -12.06
CA TRP A 239 -14.42 -14.60 -10.72
C TRP A 239 -15.73 -14.60 -9.93
N ASN A 240 -15.74 -15.25 -8.77
CA ASN A 240 -16.93 -15.32 -7.94
C ASN A 240 -17.14 -14.02 -7.14
N GLY A 241 -17.70 -12.99 -7.79
CA GLY A 241 -18.02 -11.70 -7.16
C GLY A 241 -18.98 -11.80 -5.98
N GLN A 242 -19.91 -12.76 -6.01
CA GLN A 242 -20.85 -12.99 -4.92
C GLN A 242 -20.14 -13.56 -3.68
N ALA A 243 -19.25 -14.54 -3.86
CA ALA A 243 -18.45 -15.09 -2.77
C ALA A 243 -17.44 -14.07 -2.23
N CYS A 244 -16.81 -13.28 -3.12
CA CYS A 244 -15.96 -12.15 -2.75
C CYS A 244 -16.69 -11.21 -1.77
N LEU A 245 -17.89 -10.74 -2.12
CA LEU A 245 -18.68 -9.85 -1.26
C LEU A 245 -19.13 -10.53 0.05
N ARG A 246 -19.58 -11.78 -0.03
CA ARG A 246 -20.08 -12.53 1.13
C ARG A 246 -18.98 -12.74 2.17
N VAL A 247 -17.81 -13.24 1.73
CA VAL A 247 -16.67 -13.50 2.60
C VAL A 247 -16.08 -12.20 3.13
N MET A 248 -15.95 -11.16 2.30
CA MET A 248 -15.50 -9.84 2.74
C MET A 248 -16.38 -9.29 3.87
N ARG A 249 -17.70 -9.37 3.75
CA ARG A 249 -18.62 -8.91 4.82
C ARG A 249 -18.55 -9.77 6.08
N ARG A 250 -18.33 -11.08 5.95
CA ARG A 250 -18.30 -12.02 7.06
C ARG A 250 -16.98 -11.95 7.84
N ASP A 251 -15.86 -11.86 7.12
CA ASP A 251 -14.54 -12.18 7.67
C ASP A 251 -13.58 -10.99 7.76
N ALA A 252 -13.79 -9.90 7.02
CA ALA A 252 -12.83 -8.78 7.00
C ALA A 252 -12.58 -8.17 8.40
N GLY A 253 -13.60 -8.15 9.25
CA GLY A 253 -13.49 -7.65 10.63
C GLY A 253 -12.71 -8.56 11.59
N LEU A 254 -12.34 -9.77 11.16
CA LEU A 254 -11.49 -10.67 11.94
C LEU A 254 -10.00 -10.28 11.85
N HIS A 255 -9.62 -9.48 10.85
CA HIS A 255 -8.26 -9.00 10.70
C HIS A 255 -7.94 -7.92 11.77
N PRO A 256 -6.72 -7.90 12.35
CA PRO A 256 -6.36 -6.89 13.36
C PRO A 256 -6.44 -5.43 12.88
N SER A 257 -6.17 -5.18 11.60
CA SER A 257 -6.42 -3.90 10.94
C SER A 257 -7.84 -3.89 10.36
N PRO A 258 -8.63 -2.82 10.57
CA PRO A 258 -9.95 -2.62 9.97
C PRO A 258 -9.94 -2.43 8.45
N ASN A 259 -8.76 -2.45 7.81
CA ASN A 259 -8.56 -2.17 6.40
C ASN A 259 -8.06 -3.41 5.63
N SER A 260 -6.92 -4.01 6.03
CA SER A 260 -6.29 -5.11 5.28
C SER A 260 -7.22 -6.31 5.06
N GLY A 261 -8.05 -6.63 6.06
CA GLY A 261 -8.98 -7.76 5.98
C GLY A 261 -10.00 -7.64 4.84
N ILE A 262 -10.29 -6.43 4.34
CA ILE A 262 -11.24 -6.22 3.24
C ILE A 262 -10.76 -6.92 1.97
N THR A 263 -9.51 -6.68 1.56
CA THR A 263 -8.98 -7.23 0.31
C THR A 263 -8.54 -8.67 0.48
N GLU A 264 -7.97 -9.06 1.62
CA GLU A 264 -7.64 -10.47 1.91
C GLU A 264 -8.88 -11.36 1.90
N ALA A 265 -9.93 -11.01 2.66
CA ALA A 265 -11.16 -11.78 2.70
C ALA A 265 -11.89 -11.78 1.34
N GLY A 266 -11.88 -10.65 0.63
CA GLY A 266 -12.45 -10.54 -0.72
C GLY A 266 -11.78 -11.48 -1.71
N VAL A 267 -10.44 -11.48 -1.77
CA VAL A 267 -9.65 -12.37 -2.63
C VAL A 267 -9.86 -13.85 -2.24
N ALA A 268 -9.83 -14.16 -0.94
CA ALA A 268 -10.09 -15.51 -0.44
C ALA A 268 -11.45 -16.05 -0.92
N GLY A 269 -12.50 -15.21 -0.79
CA GLY A 269 -13.84 -15.53 -1.28
C GLY A 269 -13.93 -15.65 -2.80
N ALA A 270 -13.28 -14.76 -3.55
CA ALA A 270 -13.25 -14.81 -5.02
C ALA A 270 -12.59 -16.08 -5.56
N LEU A 271 -11.57 -16.59 -4.87
CA LEU A 271 -10.77 -17.75 -5.27
C LEU A 271 -11.26 -19.08 -4.66
N GLY A 272 -12.13 -19.05 -3.65
CA GLY A 272 -12.62 -20.23 -2.94
C GLY A 272 -11.55 -20.91 -2.09
N ILE A 273 -10.69 -20.12 -1.45
CA ILE A 273 -9.59 -20.56 -0.59
C ILE A 273 -9.74 -19.97 0.81
N ALA A 274 -9.00 -20.52 1.77
CA ALA A 274 -8.87 -19.96 3.10
C ALA A 274 -7.47 -19.34 3.28
N LEU A 275 -7.42 -18.14 3.85
CA LEU A 275 -6.21 -17.43 4.28
C LEU A 275 -6.15 -17.37 5.81
N GLY A 276 -5.05 -16.85 6.35
CA GLY A 276 -4.79 -16.78 7.78
C GLY A 276 -4.29 -18.10 8.36
N GLY A 277 -4.50 -18.31 9.65
CA GLY A 277 -3.96 -19.48 10.36
C GLY A 277 -2.67 -19.16 11.11
N THR A 278 -1.84 -20.18 11.34
CA THR A 278 -0.66 -20.06 12.19
C THR A 278 0.54 -19.53 11.39
N ASN A 279 1.13 -18.43 11.85
CA ASN A 279 2.39 -17.89 11.37
C ASN A 279 3.44 -17.99 12.47
N PHE A 280 4.72 -17.95 12.12
CA PHE A 280 5.81 -17.85 13.08
C PHE A 280 6.58 -16.56 12.87
N TYR A 281 6.99 -15.91 13.95
CA TYR A 281 7.84 -14.72 13.93
C TYR A 281 8.97 -14.95 14.92
N GLN A 282 10.21 -15.10 14.42
CA GLN A 282 11.37 -15.41 15.26
C GLN A 282 11.14 -16.65 16.13
N GLY A 283 10.47 -17.67 15.57
CA GLY A 283 10.09 -18.91 16.23
C GLY A 283 8.84 -18.82 17.11
N ILE A 284 8.26 -17.63 17.31
CA ILE A 284 7.07 -17.44 18.16
C ILE A 284 5.80 -17.64 17.31
N PRO A 285 4.90 -18.57 17.68
CA PRO A 285 3.65 -18.77 16.97
C PRO A 285 2.71 -17.58 17.15
N SER A 286 2.11 -17.14 16.05
CA SER A 286 1.12 -16.08 15.98
C SER A 286 -0.10 -16.58 15.23
N GLN A 287 -1.23 -16.65 15.93
CA GLN A 287 -2.48 -17.13 15.36
C GLN A 287 -3.22 -15.98 14.68
N ARG A 288 -3.28 -15.99 13.34
CA ARG A 288 -4.18 -15.12 12.58
C ARG A 288 -5.55 -15.76 12.44
N ALA A 289 -6.59 -14.94 12.44
CA ALA A 289 -7.93 -15.40 12.14
C ALA A 289 -7.98 -15.98 10.72
N LYS A 290 -8.76 -17.04 10.52
CA LYS A 290 -8.97 -17.62 9.20
C LYS A 290 -10.02 -16.80 8.46
N MET A 291 -9.77 -16.51 7.19
CA MET A 291 -10.68 -15.76 6.32
C MET A 291 -10.92 -16.55 5.04
N GLY A 292 -12.17 -16.62 4.58
CA GLY A 292 -12.57 -17.42 3.43
C GLY A 292 -12.96 -18.85 3.76
N ASP A 293 -13.51 -19.52 2.75
CA ASP A 293 -13.99 -20.90 2.85
C ASP A 293 -13.00 -21.82 2.10
N PRO A 294 -12.49 -22.90 2.73
CA PRO A 294 -11.54 -23.81 2.10
C PRO A 294 -12.24 -24.78 1.13
N LEU A 295 -12.89 -24.25 0.09
CA LEU A 295 -13.61 -25.04 -0.91
C LEU A 295 -12.67 -25.91 -1.74
N ARG A 296 -11.39 -25.52 -1.80
CA ARG A 296 -10.29 -26.28 -2.39
C ARG A 296 -8.96 -25.87 -1.72
N PRO A 297 -7.89 -26.69 -1.82
CA PRO A 297 -6.57 -26.27 -1.38
C PRO A 297 -6.06 -25.08 -2.21
N ILE A 298 -5.27 -24.24 -1.55
CA ILE A 298 -4.50 -23.17 -2.18
C ILE A 298 -3.36 -23.77 -3.01
N LYS A 299 -3.06 -23.15 -4.14
CA LYS A 299 -1.98 -23.57 -5.05
C LYS A 299 -1.18 -22.38 -5.55
N ALA A 300 0.00 -22.63 -6.12
CA ALA A 300 0.83 -21.58 -6.69
C ALA A 300 0.08 -20.70 -7.70
N GLU A 301 -0.82 -21.26 -8.52
CA GLU A 301 -1.59 -20.50 -9.51
C GLU A 301 -2.52 -19.43 -8.89
N ASP A 302 -2.83 -19.54 -7.59
CA ASP A 302 -3.61 -18.52 -6.90
C ASP A 302 -2.83 -17.22 -6.71
N ILE A 303 -1.50 -17.28 -6.68
CA ILE A 303 -0.64 -16.08 -6.72
C ILE A 303 -0.85 -15.35 -8.04
N LEU A 304 -0.79 -16.08 -9.17
CA LEU A 304 -1.01 -15.51 -10.51
C LEU A 304 -2.39 -14.86 -10.62
N LYS A 305 -3.45 -15.54 -10.14
CA LYS A 305 -4.81 -14.99 -10.12
C LYS A 305 -4.91 -13.76 -9.25
N THR A 306 -4.29 -13.76 -8.07
CA THR A 306 -4.30 -12.62 -7.14
C THR A 306 -3.58 -11.41 -7.73
N VAL A 307 -2.42 -11.60 -8.38
CA VAL A 307 -1.72 -10.53 -9.11
C VAL A 307 -2.59 -9.99 -10.25
N ARG A 308 -3.32 -10.85 -10.96
CA ARG A 308 -4.25 -10.41 -12.02
C ARG A 308 -5.41 -9.57 -11.45
N ILE A 309 -6.01 -10.01 -10.35
CA ILE A 309 -7.06 -9.25 -9.65
C ILE A 309 -6.51 -7.90 -9.18
N MET A 310 -5.34 -7.88 -8.51
CA MET A 310 -4.64 -6.66 -8.07
C MET A 310 -4.44 -5.68 -9.23
N LYS A 311 -3.97 -6.14 -10.40
CA LYS A 311 -3.77 -5.28 -11.59
C LYS A 311 -5.08 -4.69 -12.12
N LEU A 312 -6.14 -5.47 -12.15
CA LEU A 312 -7.45 -5.00 -12.61
C LEU A 312 -8.07 -4.00 -11.62
N VAL A 313 -7.92 -4.25 -10.31
CA VAL A 313 -8.33 -3.30 -9.27
C VAL A 313 -7.51 -2.02 -9.33
N ALA A 314 -6.20 -2.10 -9.59
CA ALA A 314 -5.33 -0.94 -9.80
C ALA A 314 -5.81 -0.07 -10.98
N LEU A 315 -6.15 -0.68 -12.12
CA LEU A 315 -6.70 0.03 -13.27
C LEU A 315 -8.06 0.67 -12.98
N ALA A 316 -8.96 -0.07 -12.33
CA ALA A 316 -10.26 0.48 -11.91
C ALA A 316 -10.09 1.62 -10.90
N GLY A 317 -9.11 1.49 -10.00
CA GLY A 317 -8.71 2.51 -9.03
C GLY A 317 -8.17 3.77 -9.69
N LEU A 318 -7.33 3.64 -10.73
CA LEU A 318 -6.88 4.78 -11.52
C LEU A 318 -8.06 5.52 -12.14
N VAL A 319 -8.99 4.81 -12.79
CA VAL A 319 -10.19 5.44 -13.40
C VAL A 319 -11.00 6.18 -12.33
N MET A 320 -11.24 5.53 -11.18
CA MET A 320 -11.94 6.15 -10.06
C MET A 320 -11.22 7.42 -9.56
N CYS A 321 -9.89 7.38 -9.43
CA CYS A 321 -9.10 8.50 -8.94
C CYS A 321 -9.02 9.66 -9.94
N VAL A 322 -8.99 9.37 -11.25
CA VAL A 322 -9.11 10.39 -12.32
C VAL A 322 -10.47 11.09 -12.24
N LEU A 323 -11.56 10.33 -12.05
CA LEU A 323 -12.90 10.90 -11.87
C LEU A 323 -13.00 11.71 -10.57
N LEU A 324 -12.40 11.24 -9.48
CA LEU A 324 -12.33 11.98 -8.22
C LEU A 324 -11.58 13.31 -8.40
N ALA A 325 -10.40 13.28 -9.03
CA ALA A 325 -9.61 14.48 -9.29
C ALA A 325 -10.38 15.48 -10.17
N LEU A 326 -11.13 15.00 -11.17
CA LEU A 326 -12.04 15.82 -11.98
C LEU A 326 -13.08 16.53 -11.11
N ILE A 327 -13.77 15.79 -10.24
CA ILE A 327 -14.80 16.35 -9.35
C ILE A 327 -14.19 17.39 -8.39
N VAL A 328 -13.05 17.09 -7.77
CA VAL A 328 -12.37 18.02 -6.85
C VAL A 328 -12.05 19.34 -7.55
N HIS A 329 -11.53 19.29 -8.78
CA HIS A 329 -11.22 20.51 -9.54
C HIS A 329 -12.44 21.26 -10.06
N LEU A 330 -13.61 20.62 -10.17
CA LEU A 330 -14.85 21.30 -10.56
C LEU A 330 -15.52 22.03 -9.39
N VAL A 331 -15.22 21.63 -8.16
CA VAL A 331 -15.82 22.16 -6.92
C VAL A 331 -14.97 23.27 -6.28
N VAL A 332 -13.65 23.26 -6.52
CA VAL A 332 -12.69 24.27 -6.04
C VAL A 332 -12.46 25.35 -7.09
#